data_AF-A0A0G0D7T1-F1
#
_entry.id   AF-A0A0G0D7T1-F1
#
_cell.length_a   1.000
_cell.length_b   1.000
_cell.length_c   1.000
_cell.angle_alpha   90.00
_cell.angle_beta   90.00
_cell.angle_gamma   90.00
#
_symmetry.space_group_name_H-M   'P 1'
#
loop_
_entity.id
_entity.type
_entity.pdbx_description
1 polymer ?
#
loop_
_entity_poly.entity_id
_entity_poly.type
_entity_poly.pdbx_seq_one_letter_code
_entity_poly.pdbx_strand_id
1 'polypeptide(L)'
;MKIAIFHDYFRVMGGAEKLVLIMAKNLNADIVTSEINPEILKDEEFKDINIIPLGKLSKFSHLLPNICMKRFSKCDFSNKYKLFIFSGNFSIYAAEKHKPNIWYCHTPLRGLYDLKNEK
;
A
#
# COMPACT_ATOMS: atom_id res chain seq x y z
N MET A 1 -2.03 -3.58 -19.48
CA MET A 1 -0.81 -3.99 -18.73
C MET A 1 -1.24 -4.32 -17.31
N LYS A 2 -0.79 -5.42 -16.70
CA LYS A 2 -1.17 -5.74 -15.31
C LYS A 2 -0.32 -4.93 -14.33
N ILE A 3 -0.95 -4.04 -13.57
CA ILE A 3 -0.30 -3.14 -12.61
C ILE A 3 -0.72 -3.54 -11.19
N ALA A 4 0.22 -3.50 -10.25
CA ALA A 4 -0.09 -3.61 -8.83
C ALA A 4 0.33 -2.35 -8.09
N ILE A 5 -0.58 -1.79 -7.31
CA ILE A 5 -0.33 -0.65 -6.43
C ILE A 5 -0.18 -1.18 -5.01
N PHE A 6 0.97 -0.97 -4.40
CA PHE A 6 1.25 -1.37 -3.03
C PHE A 6 1.01 -0.20 -2.10
N HIS A 7 0.07 -0.34 -1.16
CA HIS A 7 -0.28 0.70 -0.19
C HIS A 7 -0.26 0.14 1.24
N ASP A 8 0.28 0.91 2.18
CA ASP A 8 0.66 0.41 3.51
C ASP A 8 -0.47 -0.35 4.21
N TYR A 9 -1.61 0.29 4.45
CA TYR A 9 -2.79 -0.31 5.08
C TYR A 9 -4.01 0.59 4.87
N PHE A 10 -5.20 -0.02 4.86
CA PHE A 10 -6.47 0.71 4.83
C PHE A 10 -7.16 0.55 6.18
N ARG A 11 -6.97 1.48 7.12
CA ARG A 11 -7.65 1.48 8.43
C ARG A 11 -8.71 2.56 8.56
N VAL A 12 -8.45 3.70 7.96
CA VAL A 12 -9.33 4.87 7.91
C VAL A 12 -9.28 5.39 6.47
N MET A 13 -10.39 5.96 5.98
CA MET A 13 -10.42 6.59 4.67
C MET A 13 -9.87 8.02 4.75
N GLY A 14 -8.70 8.27 4.19
CA GLY A 14 -8.08 9.58 4.04
C GLY A 14 -7.84 9.98 2.59
N GLY A 15 -7.10 11.06 2.38
CA GLY A 15 -6.78 11.56 1.03
C GLY A 15 -5.87 10.60 0.25
N ALA A 16 -4.90 9.98 0.93
CA ALA A 16 -3.99 9.00 0.32
C ALA A 16 -4.75 7.74 -0.13
N GLU A 17 -5.60 7.20 0.73
CA GLU A 17 -6.40 6.01 0.45
C GLU A 17 -7.35 6.25 -0.73
N LYS A 18 -8.07 7.38 -0.73
CA LYS A 18 -8.94 7.77 -1.85
C LYS A 18 -8.16 7.89 -3.17
N LEU A 19 -7.00 8.53 -3.14
CA LEU A 19 -6.16 8.70 -4.32
C LEU A 19 -5.67 7.34 -4.86
N VAL A 20 -5.27 6.43 -3.99
CA VAL A 20 -4.86 5.07 -4.39
C VAL A 20 -6.03 4.30 -5.02
N LEU A 21 -7.23 4.42 -4.47
CA LEU A 21 -8.44 3.79 -5.04
C LEU A 21 -8.79 4.37 -6.41
N ILE A 22 -8.78 5.71 -6.55
CA ILE A 22 -9.00 6.38 -7.84
C ILE A 22 -7.93 5.97 -8.86
N MET A 23 -6.67 5.90 -8.44
CA MET A 23 -5.57 5.46 -9.30
C MET A 23 -5.74 4.01 -9.73
N ALA A 24 -6.13 3.11 -8.84
CA ALA A 24 -6.40 1.72 -9.16
C ALA A 24 -7.54 1.57 -10.18
N LYS A 25 -8.63 2.30 -9.98
CA LYS A 25 -9.77 2.36 -10.91
C LYS A 25 -9.36 2.82 -12.31
N ASN A 26 -8.64 3.94 -12.41
CA ASN A 26 -8.27 4.52 -13.71
C ASN A 26 -7.14 3.75 -14.42
N LEU A 27 -6.25 3.08 -13.67
CA LEU A 27 -5.18 2.27 -14.24
C LEU A 27 -5.59 0.80 -14.47
N ASN A 28 -6.80 0.40 -14.06
CA ASN A 28 -7.23 -0.99 -14.00
C ASN A 28 -6.20 -1.87 -13.26
N ALA A 29 -5.80 -1.43 -12.07
CA ALA A 29 -4.75 -2.02 -11.26
C ALA A 29 -5.32 -2.71 -10.02
N ASP A 30 -4.62 -3.76 -9.57
CA ASP A 30 -4.90 -4.38 -8.27
C ASP A 30 -4.20 -3.60 -7.17
N ILE A 31 -4.78 -3.59 -5.96
CA ILE A 31 -4.14 -3.01 -4.78
C ILE A 31 -3.62 -4.14 -3.89
N VAL A 32 -2.33 -4.10 -3.55
CA VAL A 32 -1.74 -4.98 -2.53
C VAL A 32 -1.54 -4.17 -1.26
N THR A 33 -2.08 -4.63 -0.14
CA THR A 33 -2.00 -3.91 1.13
C THR A 33 -1.63 -4.80 2.30
N SER A 34 -1.02 -4.26 3.36
CA SER A 34 -0.69 -5.06 4.54
C SER A 34 -1.95 -5.63 5.18
N GLU A 35 -2.97 -4.78 5.34
CA GLU A 35 -4.27 -5.10 5.95
C GLU A 35 -5.31 -4.06 5.56
N ILE A 36 -6.58 -4.46 5.64
CA ILE A 36 -7.74 -3.62 5.34
C ILE A 36 -8.80 -3.80 6.41
N ASN A 37 -9.43 -2.70 6.80
CA ASN A 37 -10.71 -2.71 7.49
C ASN A 37 -11.82 -2.95 6.45
N PRO A 38 -12.58 -4.06 6.52
CA PRO A 38 -13.64 -4.37 5.56
C PRO A 38 -14.70 -3.27 5.41
N GLU A 39 -14.88 -2.42 6.43
CA GLU A 39 -15.83 -1.31 6.35
C GLU A 39 -15.48 -0.27 5.29
N ILE A 40 -14.20 -0.16 4.92
CA ILE A 40 -13.71 0.74 3.87
C ILE A 40 -14.19 0.27 2.49
N LEU A 41 -14.44 -1.03 2.31
CA LEU A 41 -14.93 -1.62 1.07
C LEU A 41 -16.45 -1.47 0.88
N LYS A 42 -17.16 -0.83 1.83
CA LYS A 42 -18.61 -0.61 1.72
C LYS A 42 -18.98 0.50 0.73
N ASP A 43 -18.01 1.28 0.28
CA ASP A 43 -18.22 2.34 -0.72
C ASP A 43 -18.49 1.72 -2.11
N GLU A 44 -19.68 1.96 -2.66
CA GLU A 44 -20.11 1.48 -3.98
C GLU A 44 -19.15 1.90 -5.09
N GLU A 45 -18.47 3.05 -4.96
CA GLU A 45 -17.58 3.58 -5.99
C GLU A 45 -16.37 2.66 -6.27
N PHE A 46 -15.96 1.88 -5.26
CA PHE A 46 -14.71 1.12 -5.27
C PHE A 46 -14.92 -0.40 -5.21
N LYS A 47 -16.16 -0.88 -5.37
CA LYS A 47 -16.48 -2.32 -5.32
C LYS A 47 -15.77 -3.16 -6.39
N ASP A 48 -15.52 -2.58 -7.55
CA ASP A 48 -14.87 -3.28 -8.67
C ASP A 48 -13.33 -3.33 -8.54
N ILE A 49 -12.77 -2.68 -7.51
CA ILE A 49 -11.32 -2.68 -7.28
C ILE A 49 -10.95 -3.92 -6.46
N ASN A 50 -10.08 -4.74 -7.03
CA ASN A 50 -9.53 -5.89 -6.33
C ASN A 50 -8.43 -5.46 -5.35
N ILE A 51 -8.71 -5.63 -4.04
CA ILE A 51 -7.77 -5.33 -2.95
C ILE A 51 -7.33 -6.63 -2.28
N ILE A 52 -6.01 -6.84 -2.26
CA ILE A 52 -5.36 -8.06 -1.79
C ILE A 52 -4.65 -7.74 -0.46
N PRO A 53 -5.25 -8.07 0.70
CA PRO A 53 -4.57 -7.94 1.99
C PRO A 53 -3.55 -9.06 2.20
N LEU A 54 -2.34 -8.70 2.61
CA LEU A 54 -1.26 -9.65 2.96
C LEU A 54 -1.49 -10.33 4.31
N GLY A 55 -2.39 -9.79 5.14
CA GLY A 55 -2.79 -10.41 6.38
C GLY A 55 -4.01 -9.78 7.03
N LYS A 56 -4.39 -10.34 8.18
CA LYS A 56 -5.53 -9.87 8.98
C LYS A 56 -5.21 -8.54 9.68
N LEU A 57 -6.26 -7.77 9.96
CA LEU A 57 -6.20 -6.53 10.72
C LEU A 57 -5.57 -6.77 12.11
N SER A 58 -4.46 -6.10 12.40
CA SER A 58 -3.79 -6.20 13.71
C SER A 58 -4.55 -5.46 14.80
N LYS A 59 -4.77 -6.11 15.96
CA LYS A 59 -5.30 -5.46 17.17
C LYS A 59 -4.30 -4.50 17.83
N PHE A 60 -3.00 -4.67 17.56
CA PHE A 60 -1.92 -3.88 18.13
C PHE A 60 -1.43 -2.84 17.12
N SER A 61 -2.03 -1.64 17.15
CA SER A 61 -1.72 -0.55 16.21
C SER A 61 -0.26 -0.09 16.29
N HIS A 62 0.37 -0.10 17.47
CA HIS A 62 1.77 0.29 17.65
C HIS A 62 2.76 -0.64 16.94
N LEU A 63 2.39 -1.90 16.66
CA LEU A 63 3.21 -2.84 15.90
C LEU A 63 2.99 -2.74 14.39
N LEU A 64 2.04 -1.91 13.92
CA LEU A 64 1.64 -1.85 12.53
C LEU A 64 2.80 -1.55 11.57
N PRO A 65 3.73 -0.60 11.85
CA PRO A 65 4.91 -0.42 11.01
C PRO A 65 5.71 -1.70 10.81
N ASN A 66 6.05 -2.39 11.90
CA ASN A 66 6.82 -3.65 11.87
C ASN A 66 6.08 -4.77 11.13
N ILE A 67 4.77 -4.85 11.31
CA ILE A 67 3.93 -5.82 10.62
C ILE A 67 3.92 -5.55 9.11
N CYS A 68 3.78 -4.29 8.69
CA CYS A 68 3.80 -3.90 7.27
C CYS A 68 5.15 -4.22 6.63
N MET A 69 6.26 -3.77 7.25
CA MET A 69 7.61 -4.07 6.75
C MET A 69 7.84 -5.57 6.58
N LYS A 70 7.44 -6.38 7.57
CA LYS A 70 7.57 -7.84 7.52
C LYS A 70 6.71 -8.48 6.43
N ARG A 71 5.47 -8.01 6.24
CA ARG A 71 4.57 -8.54 5.20
C ARG A 71 5.09 -8.19 3.80
N PHE A 72 5.47 -6.95 3.57
CA PHE A 72 5.95 -6.49 2.26
C PHE A 72 7.29 -7.11 1.87
N SER A 73 8.26 -7.22 2.81
CA SER A 73 9.54 -7.88 2.53
C SER A 73 9.40 -9.37 2.16
N LYS A 74 8.38 -10.06 2.71
CA LYS A 74 8.16 -11.48 2.47
C LYS A 74 7.29 -11.79 1.26
N CYS A 75 6.41 -10.88 0.86
CA CYS A 75 5.51 -11.12 -0.27
C CYS A 75 6.25 -11.15 -1.61
N ASP A 76 5.64 -11.82 -2.60
CA ASP A 76 6.16 -11.89 -3.96
C ASP A 76 5.00 -12.01 -4.97
N PHE A 77 4.88 -10.98 -5.80
CA PHE A 77 3.95 -10.82 -6.91
C PHE A 77 4.71 -10.49 -8.21
N SER A 78 6.04 -10.63 -8.23
CA SER A 78 6.92 -10.31 -9.36
C SER A 78 6.47 -10.97 -10.66
N ASN A 79 5.98 -12.21 -10.57
CA ASN A 79 5.51 -12.99 -11.72
C ASN A 79 4.06 -12.70 -12.15
N LYS A 80 3.29 -11.92 -11.37
CA LYS A 80 1.85 -11.67 -11.61
C LYS A 80 1.57 -10.36 -12.33
N TYR A 81 2.44 -9.36 -12.15
CA TYR A 81 2.27 -8.02 -12.69
C TYR A 81 3.48 -7.59 -13.50
N LYS A 82 3.32 -6.53 -14.28
CA LYS A 82 4.34 -5.98 -15.19
C LYS A 82 4.89 -4.63 -14.74
N LEU A 83 4.20 -3.94 -13.85
CA LEU A 83 4.61 -2.67 -13.25
C LEU A 83 4.10 -2.60 -11.82
N PHE A 84 4.91 -2.02 -10.94
CA PHE A 84 4.62 -1.91 -9.52
C PHE A 84 4.69 -0.45 -9.07
N ILE A 85 3.63 0.04 -8.44
CA ILE A 85 3.56 1.40 -7.89
C ILE A 85 3.53 1.29 -6.38
N PHE A 86 4.50 1.88 -5.70
CA PHE A 86 4.53 1.95 -4.24
C PHE A 86 3.95 3.28 -3.78
N SER A 87 2.82 3.26 -3.09
CA SER A 87 2.22 4.42 -2.43
C SER A 87 2.20 4.18 -0.93
N GLY A 88 3.25 4.59 -0.23
CA GLY A 88 3.37 4.33 1.20
C GLY A 88 4.80 4.46 1.70
N ASN A 89 4.95 4.34 3.01
CA ASN A 89 6.23 4.36 3.71
C ASN A 89 6.84 2.96 3.82
N PHE A 90 6.01 1.95 4.07
CA PHE A 90 6.45 0.58 4.35
C PHE A 90 6.28 -0.36 3.14
N SER A 91 5.42 0.00 2.19
CA SER A 91 5.20 -0.73 0.94
C SER A 91 6.49 -0.91 0.14
N ILE A 92 7.43 0.04 0.25
CA ILE A 92 8.73 0.02 -0.43
C ILE A 92 9.59 -1.21 -0.06
N TYR A 93 9.32 -1.86 1.08
CA TYR A 93 10.04 -3.09 1.46
C TYR A 93 9.80 -4.27 0.51
N ALA A 94 8.82 -4.19 -0.39
CA ALA A 94 8.66 -5.17 -1.47
C ALA A 94 9.45 -4.80 -2.74
N ALA A 95 9.96 -3.57 -2.88
CA ALA A 95 10.48 -3.04 -4.14
C ALA A 95 11.67 -3.80 -4.73
N GLU A 96 12.48 -4.46 -3.90
CA GLU A 96 13.62 -5.25 -4.35
C GLU A 96 13.21 -6.37 -5.31
N LYS A 97 12.11 -7.07 -5.01
CA LYS A 97 11.58 -8.20 -5.80
C LYS A 97 10.70 -7.77 -6.97
N HIS A 98 10.14 -6.57 -6.91
CA HIS A 98 9.08 -6.13 -7.81
C HIS A 98 9.60 -5.04 -8.73
N LYS A 99 10.05 -5.41 -9.93
CA LYS A 99 10.62 -4.50 -10.94
C LYS A 99 9.92 -4.70 -12.29
N PRO A 100 9.79 -3.65 -13.12
CA PRO A 100 10.10 -2.24 -12.85
C PRO A 100 9.13 -1.64 -11.83
N ASN A 101 9.58 -0.63 -11.07
CA ASN A 101 8.75 0.03 -10.06
C ASN A 101 8.89 1.56 -10.03
N ILE A 102 7.86 2.19 -9.45
CA ILE A 102 7.77 3.63 -9.21
C ILE A 102 7.38 3.81 -7.73
N TRP A 103 8.04 4.74 -7.03
CA TRP A 103 7.64 5.14 -5.68
C TRP A 103 6.90 6.47 -5.72
N TYR A 104 5.57 6.40 -5.64
CA TYR A 104 4.67 7.55 -5.59
C TYR A 104 4.21 7.80 -4.15
N CYS A 105 5.12 8.32 -3.33
CA CYS A 105 4.86 8.58 -1.91
C CYS A 105 4.25 9.98 -1.71
N HIS A 106 3.04 10.04 -1.15
CA HIS A 106 2.33 11.31 -0.90
C HIS A 106 2.98 12.16 0.19
N THR A 107 3.51 11.53 1.22
CA THR A 107 4.23 12.17 2.31
C THR A 107 5.20 11.15 2.88
N PRO A 108 6.51 11.23 2.53
CA PRO A 108 7.49 10.34 3.11
C PRO A 108 7.54 10.56 4.63
N LEU A 109 7.99 9.56 5.36
CA LEU A 109 8.06 9.57 6.82
C LEU A 109 9.01 10.69 7.30
N ARG A 110 8.49 11.90 7.48
CA ARG A 110 9.26 13.14 7.62
C ARG A 110 10.33 13.10 8.70
N GLY A 111 10.05 12.41 9.83
CA GLY A 111 11.03 12.18 10.89
C GLY A 111 12.28 11.40 10.48
N LEU A 112 12.26 10.69 9.36
CA LEU A 112 13.45 10.06 8.76
C LEU A 112 14.15 10.95 7.73
N TYR A 113 13.48 11.99 7.25
CA TYR A 113 13.94 12.83 6.15
C TYR A 113 14.17 14.27 6.61
N ASP A 114 13.19 15.14 6.42
CA ASP A 114 13.32 16.58 6.60
C ASP A 114 13.26 17.00 8.07
N LEU A 115 12.53 16.26 8.91
CA LEU A 115 12.46 16.50 10.36
C LEU A 115 13.46 15.65 11.16
N LYS A 116 14.39 14.95 10.51
CA LYS A 116 15.30 14.01 11.19
C LYS A 116 16.17 14.63 12.29
N ASN A 117 16.38 15.94 12.24
CA ASN A 117 17.19 16.71 13.18
C ASN A 117 16.34 17.53 14.16
N GLU A 118 15.02 17.54 14.00
CA GLU A 118 14.12 18.24 14.91
C GLU A 118 13.77 17.29 16.06
N LYS A 119 14.26 17.62 17.26
CA LYS A 119 13.92 16.96 18.52
C LYS A 119 13.06 17.89 19.36
#